data_AF-A0A1G0GEW9-F1
#
_entry.id   AF-A0A1G0GEW9-F1
#
_cell.length_a   1.000
_cell.length_b   1.000
_cell.length_c   1.000
_cell.angle_alpha   90.00
_cell.angle_beta   90.00
_cell.angle_gamma   90.00
#
_symmetry.space_group_name_H-M   'P 1'
#
loop_
_entity.id
_entity.type
_entity.pdbx_description
1 polymer ?
#
loop_
_entity_poly.entity_id
_entity_poly.type
_entity_poly.pdbx_seq_one_letter_code
_entity_poly.pdbx_strand_id
1 'polypeptide(L)'
;MVSYKQIIPVTDWFYVDSSENNDVIIYHIAAWGLTEENSVIGLISVQDAQNWNPISNPCARLLTVPPSRTGMYKHKNELLDREIKKLESERLQE
;
A
#
# COMPACT_ATOMS: atom_id res chain seq x y z
N MET A 1 -1.08 -4.72 -18.63
CA MET A 1 -1.13 -3.37 -18.03
C MET A 1 -2.51 -3.24 -17.42
N VAL A 2 -2.61 -2.89 -16.13
CA VAL A 2 -3.92 -2.78 -15.45
C VAL A 2 -4.60 -1.49 -15.93
N SER A 3 -5.84 -1.60 -16.40
CA SER A 3 -6.69 -0.44 -16.71
C SER A 3 -7.67 -0.20 -15.57
N TYR A 4 -7.84 1.07 -15.19
CA TYR A 4 -8.71 1.46 -14.08
C TYR A 4 -9.97 2.11 -14.62
N LYS A 5 -11.11 1.58 -14.17
CA LYS A 5 -12.42 2.20 -14.36
C LYS A 5 -12.63 3.35 -13.39
N GLN A 6 -12.16 3.22 -12.15
CA GLN A 6 -12.29 4.23 -11.11
C GLN A 6 -11.13 4.16 -10.10
N ILE A 7 -10.73 5.31 -9.57
CA ILE A 7 -9.79 5.43 -8.45
C ILE A 7 -10.50 6.18 -7.32
N ILE A 8 -10.42 5.64 -6.10
CA ILE A 8 -11.09 6.17 -4.90
C ILE A 8 -10.03 6.41 -3.83
N PRO A 9 -9.80 7.66 -3.38
CA PRO A 9 -8.86 7.92 -2.30
C PRO A 9 -9.36 7.31 -0.99
N VAL A 10 -8.43 6.84 -0.15
CA VAL A 10 -8.77 6.29 1.16
C VAL A 10 -7.83 6.75 2.26
N THR A 11 -8.31 6.69 3.49
CA THR A 11 -7.55 6.93 4.70
C THR A 11 -7.62 5.70 5.59
N ASP A 12 -6.61 5.53 6.44
CA ASP A 12 -6.61 4.49 7.48
C ASP A 12 -6.71 3.05 6.97
N TRP A 13 -6.35 2.80 5.71
CA TRP A 13 -6.29 1.48 5.09
C TRP A 13 -4.85 1.03 4.85
N PHE A 14 -4.61 -0.25 5.10
CA PHE A 14 -3.29 -0.87 5.01
C PHE A 14 -3.39 -2.21 4.27
N TYR A 15 -2.31 -2.60 3.58
CA TYR A 15 -2.08 -4.00 3.25
C TYR A 15 -1.03 -4.55 4.20
N VAL A 16 -1.42 -5.59 4.95
CA VAL A 16 -0.58 -6.23 5.94
C VAL A 16 -0.17 -7.58 5.42
N ASP A 17 1.12 -7.77 5.20
CA ASP A 17 1.71 -9.06 4.87
C ASP A 17 2.44 -9.66 6.06
N SER A 18 1.92 -10.78 6.57
CA SER A 18 2.54 -11.56 7.63
C SER A 18 3.39 -12.64 6.96
N SER A 19 4.67 -12.35 6.74
CA SER A 19 5.58 -13.35 6.18
C SER A 19 5.80 -14.51 7.15
N GLU A 20 6.22 -15.68 6.64
CA GLU A 20 6.47 -16.89 7.44
C GLU A 20 7.51 -16.68 8.57
N ASN A 21 8.34 -15.64 8.48
CA ASN A 21 9.40 -15.33 9.45
C ASN A 21 8.94 -14.44 10.62
N ASN A 22 7.62 -14.30 10.86
CA ASN A 22 7.05 -13.37 11.84
C ASN A 22 7.34 -11.88 11.58
N ASP A 23 7.95 -11.53 10.45
CA ASP A 23 8.09 -10.13 10.05
C ASP A 23 6.78 -9.66 9.40
N VAL A 24 6.32 -8.51 9.85
CA VAL A 24 5.10 -7.87 9.39
C VAL A 24 5.51 -6.74 8.47
N ILE A 25 5.10 -6.82 7.21
CA ILE A 25 5.27 -5.75 6.24
C ILE A 25 3.93 -5.02 6.13
N ILE A 26 3.96 -3.70 6.29
CA ILE A 26 2.77 -2.86 6.21
C ILE A 26 2.93 -1.88 5.05
N TYR A 27 1.94 -1.86 4.17
CA TYR A 27 1.86 -0.86 3.10
C TYR A 27 0.68 0.06 3.36
N HIS A 28 0.92 1.37 3.32
CA HIS A 28 -0.13 2.38 3.39
C HIS A 28 -0.89 2.43 2.07
N ILE A 29 -2.21 2.18 2.12
CA ILE A 29 -3.05 2.29 0.94
C ILE A 29 -3.46 3.74 0.75
N ALA A 30 -3.06 4.32 -0.38
CA ALA A 30 -3.42 5.67 -0.78
C ALA A 30 -4.79 5.73 -1.48
N ALA A 31 -5.14 4.68 -2.23
CA ALA A 31 -6.39 4.61 -2.98
C ALA A 31 -6.82 3.17 -3.28
N TRP A 32 -8.11 2.98 -3.55
CA TRP A 32 -8.65 1.79 -4.22
C TRP A 32 -8.74 2.02 -5.72
N GLY A 33 -8.26 1.06 -6.51
CA GLY A 33 -8.51 0.98 -7.94
C GLY A 33 -9.59 -0.05 -8.23
N LEU A 34 -10.67 0.35 -8.90
CA LEU A 34 -11.61 -0.56 -9.56
C LEU A 34 -11.11 -0.79 -10.98
N THR A 35 -10.74 -2.02 -11.31
CA THR A 35 -10.27 -2.38 -12.66
C THR A 35 -11.43 -2.59 -13.62
N GLU A 36 -11.15 -2.59 -14.92
CA GLU A 36 -12.14 -2.92 -15.96
C GLU A 36 -12.68 -4.36 -15.83
N GLU A 37 -11.89 -5.25 -15.23
CA GLU A 37 -12.29 -6.62 -14.89
C GLU A 37 -13.14 -6.69 -13.60
N ASN A 38 -13.58 -5.54 -13.06
CA ASN A 38 -14.34 -5.41 -11.82
C ASN A 38 -13.63 -5.94 -10.57
N SER A 39 -12.29 -5.93 -10.57
CA SER A 39 -11.50 -6.25 -9.38
C SER A 39 -11.19 -4.98 -8.59
N VAL A 40 -11.22 -5.06 -7.25
CA VAL A 40 -10.82 -3.96 -6.36
C VAL A 40 -9.42 -4.25 -5.84
N ILE A 41 -8.49 -3.32 -6.05
CA ILE A 41 -7.08 -3.45 -5.67
C ILE A 41 -6.61 -2.23 -4.91
N GLY A 42 -5.79 -2.45 -3.88
CA GLY A 42 -5.18 -1.38 -3.12
C GLY A 42 -3.96 -0.83 -3.84
N LEU A 43 -3.86 0.50 -3.82
CA LEU A 43 -2.82 1.26 -4.48
C LEU A 43 -1.95 1.98 -3.47
N ILE A 44 -0.64 1.91 -3.65
CA ILE A 44 0.39 2.50 -2.79
C ILE A 44 1.14 3.59 -3.55
N SER A 45 1.64 4.61 -2.84
CA SER A 45 2.51 5.64 -3.43
C SER A 45 3.96 5.18 -3.46
N VAL A 46 4.73 5.65 -4.45
CA VAL A 46 6.19 5.49 -4.46
C VAL A 46 6.81 6.50 -3.49
N GLN A 47 7.71 6.04 -2.62
CA GLN A 47 8.36 6.85 -1.56
C GLN A 47 9.08 8.10 -2.12
N ASP A 48 9.70 7.99 -3.29
CA ASP A 48 10.45 9.07 -3.94
C ASP A 48 9.62 9.96 -4.89
N ALA A 49 8.28 9.90 -4.79
CA ALA A 49 7.39 10.71 -5.62
C ALA A 49 7.66 12.22 -5.53
N GLN A 50 8.18 12.70 -4.39
CA GLN A 50 8.51 14.11 -4.18
C GLN A 50 9.88 14.52 -4.73
N ASN A 51 10.80 13.58 -4.95
CA ASN A 51 12.15 13.82 -5.48
C ASN A 51 12.19 13.75 -7.02
N TRP A 52 11.18 14.34 -7.66
CA TRP A 52 10.98 14.31 -9.10
C TRP A 52 12.21 14.83 -9.87
N ASN A 53 12.77 13.98 -10.73
CA ASN A 53 13.72 14.37 -11.78
C ASN A 53 13.18 13.89 -13.13
N PRO A 54 12.81 14.79 -14.06
CA PRO A 54 12.20 14.45 -15.34
C PRO A 54 13.09 13.61 -16.29
N ILE A 55 14.37 13.41 -15.97
CA ILE A 55 15.33 12.68 -16.82
C ILE A 55 15.62 11.26 -16.30
N SER A 56 15.52 11.02 -14.99
CA SER A 56 16.05 9.78 -14.38
C SER A 56 15.11 9.07 -13.40
N ASN A 57 14.01 9.69 -12.96
CA ASN A 57 13.17 9.11 -11.91
C ASN A 57 11.70 9.03 -12.37
N PRO A 58 11.15 7.82 -12.57
CA PRO A 58 9.80 7.70 -13.10
C PRO A 58 8.79 8.26 -12.09
N CYS A 59 8.04 9.27 -12.54
CA CYS A 59 7.11 10.15 -11.82
C CYS A 59 6.34 9.51 -10.65
N ALA A 60 5.94 10.38 -9.71
CA ALA A 60 4.89 10.14 -8.72
C ALA A 60 3.74 9.34 -9.35
N ARG A 61 3.56 8.09 -8.90
CA ARG A 61 2.56 7.18 -9.41
C ARG A 61 2.03 6.27 -8.31
N LEU A 62 0.85 5.74 -8.56
CA LEU A 62 0.25 4.69 -7.77
C LEU A 62 0.66 3.32 -8.32
N LEU A 63 1.09 2.44 -7.44
CA LEU A 63 1.43 1.06 -7.74
C LEU A 63 0.42 0.13 -7.07
N THR A 64 0.15 -1.02 -7.68
CA THR A 64 -0.50 -2.11 -6.96
C THR A 64 0.41 -2.61 -5.86
N VAL A 65 -0.16 -2.93 -4.71
CA VAL A 65 0.55 -3.68 -3.67
C VAL A 65 1.24 -4.90 -4.29
N PRO A 66 2.50 -5.20 -3.93
CA PRO A 66 3.17 -6.40 -4.40
C PRO A 66 2.35 -7.66 -4.10
N PRO A 67 2.27 -8.62 -5.03
CA PRO A 67 1.50 -9.84 -4.79
C PRO A 67 2.15 -10.65 -3.68
N SER A 68 1.42 -10.85 -2.59
CA SER A 68 1.78 -11.79 -1.53
C SER A 68 0.71 -12.86 -1.38
N ARG A 69 1.13 -14.07 -0.99
CA ARG A 69 0.22 -15.19 -0.70
C ARG A 69 -0.48 -15.03 0.65
N THR A 70 0.08 -14.26 1.57
CA THR A 70 -0.33 -14.18 2.98
C THR A 70 -0.89 -12.82 3.36
N GLY A 71 -0.77 -11.83 2.48
CA GLY A 71 -1.18 -10.47 2.80
C GLY A 71 -2.68 -10.21 2.65
N MET A 72 -3.18 -9.28 3.46
CA MET A 72 -4.59 -8.88 3.48
C MET A 72 -4.76 -7.37 3.65
N TYR A 73 -5.84 -6.84 3.10
CA TYR A 73 -6.23 -5.46 3.34
C TYR A 73 -6.95 -5.35 4.69
N LYS A 74 -6.56 -4.35 5.49
CA LYS A 74 -7.13 -4.08 6.80
C LYS A 74 -7.35 -2.58 6.98
N HIS A 75 -8.47 -2.23 7.58
CA HIS A 75 -8.65 -0.90 8.15
C HIS A 75 -7.86 -0.79 9.47
N LYS A 76 -7.51 0.43 9.89
CA LYS A 76 -6.80 0.72 11.15
C LYS A 76 -7.39 0.02 12.37
N ASN A 77 -8.72 -0.08 12.42
CA ASN A 77 -9.44 -0.71 13.53
C ASN A 77 -9.38 -2.24 13.54
N GLU A 78 -8.87 -2.85 12.46
CA GLU A 78 -8.71 -4.30 12.29
C GLU A 78 -7.25 -4.75 12.48
N LEU A 79 -6.35 -3.79 12.73
CA LEU A 79 -4.95 -4.06 13.00
C LEU A 79 -4.77 -4.74 14.36
N LEU A 80 -3.92 -5.75 14.40
CA LEU A 80 -3.51 -6.43 15.63
C LEU A 80 -2.45 -5.62 16.35
N ASP A 81 -2.29 -5.83 17.67
CA ASP A 81 -1.28 -5.13 18.48
C ASP A 81 0.15 -5.20 17.91
N ARG A 82 0.53 -6.33 17.32
CA ARG A 82 1.84 -6.51 16.67
C ARG A 82 2.00 -5.65 15.42
N GLU A 83 0.92 -5.44 14.68
CA GLU A 83 0.87 -4.65 13.44
C GLU A 83 0.88 -3.16 13.79
N ILE A 84 0.14 -2.77 14.82
CA ILE A 84 0.16 -1.40 15.37
C ILE A 84 1.57 -1.03 15.83
N LYS A 85 2.25 -1.90 16.59
CA LYS A 85 3.63 -1.65 17.02
C LYS A 85 4.60 -1.48 15.85
N LYS A 86 4.46 -2.29 14.80
CA LYS A 86 5.27 -2.16 13.58
C LYS A 86 5.03 -0.82 12.91
N LEU A 87 3.76 -0.46 12.70
CA LEU A 87 3.36 0.82 12.10
C LEU A 87 3.91 2.03 12.87
N GLU A 88 3.84 1.99 14.20
CA GLU A 88 4.39 3.05 15.06
C GLU A 88 5.92 3.12 14.96
N SER A 89 6.61 1.98 14.84
CA SER A 89 8.07 1.94 14.71
C SER A 89 8.56 2.52 13.38
N GLU A 90 7.83 2.31 12.28
CA GLU A 90 8.15 2.87 10.96
C GLU A 90 7.98 4.40 10.97
N ARG A 91 6.92 4.91 11.61
CA ARG A 91 6.69 6.36 11.74
C ARG A 91 7.78 7.09 12.53
N LEU A 92 8.47 6.41 13.45
CA LEU A 92 9.54 7.00 14.26
C LEU A 92 10.89 7.04 13.53
N GLN A 93 11.00 6.40 12.36
CA GLN A 93 12.22 6.36 11.55
C GLN A 93 12.20 7.36 10.38
N GLU A 94 11.05 8.00 10.11
CA GLU A 94 10.89 9.14 9.17
C GLU A 94 11.16 10.49 9.86
#